data_AF-A8PHC8-F1
#
_entry.id   AF-A8PHC8-F1
#
_cell.length_a   1.000
_cell.length_b   1.000
_cell.length_c   1.000
_cell.angle_alpha   90.00
_cell.angle_beta   90.00
_cell.angle_gamma   90.00
#
_symmetry.space_group_name_H-M   'P 1'
#
loop_
_entity.id
_entity.type
_entity.pdbx_description
1 polymer ?
#
loop_
_entity_poly.entity_id
_entity_poly.type
_entity_poly.pdbx_seq_one_letter_code
_entity_poly.pdbx_strand_id
1 'polypeptide(L)'
;MDNPTVMQSMRREFGEKYYWVQLLFCFLHVLNTIIGKISSFSEVKPIITKSARIVSFFNSSHYWGGQLREEAKKDNATQKLTTKTETWWYSLIQQCLSILSHK
;
A
#
# COMPACT_ATOMS: atom_id res chain seq x y z
N MET A 1 1.69 -15.96 -7.41
CA MET A 1 0.33 -16.37 -7.80
C MET A 1 -0.53 -16.36 -6.54
N ASP A 2 -1.03 -15.20 -6.14
CA ASP A 2 -1.96 -15.03 -5.02
C ASP A 2 -2.95 -13.93 -5.42
N ASN A 3 -3.94 -14.29 -6.24
CA ASN A 3 -5.02 -13.35 -6.59
C ASN A 3 -6.27 -13.66 -5.73
N PRO A 4 -7.10 -12.65 -5.40
CA PRO A 4 -8.28 -12.83 -4.56
C PRO A 4 -9.26 -13.89 -5.08
N THR A 5 -9.41 -14.01 -6.40
CA THR A 5 -10.32 -14.98 -7.05
C THR A 5 -9.84 -16.42 -6.88
N VAL A 6 -8.53 -16.65 -7.01
CA VAL A 6 -7.89 -17.97 -6.80
C VAL A 6 -8.01 -18.38 -5.33
N MET A 7 -7.79 -17.44 -4.41
CA MET A 7 -7.98 -17.67 -2.97
C MET A 7 -9.45 -17.99 -2.62
N GLN A 8 -10.42 -17.36 -3.29
CA GLN A 8 -11.85 -17.67 -3.12
C GLN A 8 -12.22 -19.04 -3.67
N SER A 9 -11.73 -19.41 -4.87
CA SER A 9 -11.98 -20.76 -5.42
C SER A 9 -11.37 -21.85 -4.55
N MET A 10 -10.13 -21.66 -4.11
CA MET A 10 -9.45 -22.58 -3.19
C MET A 10 -10.24 -22.73 -1.88
N ARG A 11 -10.72 -21.62 -1.29
CA ARG A 11 -11.54 -21.65 -0.08
C ARG A 11 -12.80 -22.48 -0.29
N ARG A 12 -13.48 -22.34 -1.43
CA ARG A 12 -14.69 -23.12 -1.75
C ARG A 12 -14.37 -24.61 -1.88
N GLU A 13 -13.42 -24.97 -2.74
CA GLU A 13 -13.03 -26.37 -2.97
C GLU A 13 -12.53 -27.05 -1.69
N PHE A 14 -11.79 -26.30 -0.86
CA PHE A 14 -11.30 -26.80 0.43
C PHE A 14 -12.43 -27.01 1.43
N GLY A 15 -13.39 -26.08 1.49
CA GLY A 15 -14.57 -26.22 2.36
C GLY A 15 -15.48 -27.39 1.96
N GLU A 16 -15.59 -27.68 0.66
CA GLU A 16 -16.34 -28.84 0.16
C GLU A 16 -15.63 -30.17 0.51
N LYS A 17 -14.30 -30.21 0.38
CA LYS A 17 -13.52 -31.44 0.63
C LYS A 17 -13.29 -31.72 2.12
N TYR A 18 -13.17 -30.67 2.93
CA TYR A 18 -12.87 -30.75 4.36
C TYR A 18 -13.92 -29.99 5.16
N TYR A 19 -15.18 -30.46 5.10
CA TYR A 19 -16.32 -29.80 5.72
C TYR A 19 -16.20 -29.63 7.24
N TRP A 20 -15.35 -30.42 7.90
CA TRP A 20 -15.05 -30.33 9.33
C TRP A 20 -14.01 -29.23 9.67
N VAL A 21 -13.42 -28.57 8.67
CA VAL A 21 -12.43 -27.50 8.86
C VAL A 21 -13.09 -26.14 8.64
N GLN A 22 -13.12 -25.32 9.68
CA GLN A 22 -13.70 -23.97 9.61
C GLN A 22 -12.69 -22.98 9.00
N LEU A 23 -12.97 -22.51 7.78
CA LEU A 23 -12.16 -21.50 7.10
C LEU A 23 -12.50 -20.08 7.62
N LEU A 24 -11.78 -19.63 8.64
CA LEU A 24 -11.92 -18.25 9.14
C LEU A 24 -11.53 -17.23 8.07
N PHE A 25 -12.24 -16.09 8.01
CA PHE A 25 -11.85 -14.98 7.15
C PHE A 25 -10.44 -14.53 7.52
N CYS A 26 -9.59 -14.33 6.52
CA CYS A 26 -8.27 -13.78 6.77
C CYS A 26 -8.44 -12.34 7.26
N PHE A 27 -8.09 -12.06 8.51
CA PHE A 27 -8.12 -10.72 9.09
C PHE A 27 -7.41 -9.70 8.18
N LEU A 28 -6.30 -10.12 7.57
CA LEU A 28 -5.54 -9.34 6.60
C LEU A 28 -6.36 -8.96 5.35
N HIS A 29 -7.20 -9.88 4.88
CA HIS A 29 -8.08 -9.64 3.73
C HIS A 29 -9.15 -8.61 4.07
N VAL A 30 -9.75 -8.71 5.26
CA VAL A 30 -10.74 -7.73 5.74
C VAL A 30 -10.10 -6.34 5.85
N LEU A 31 -8.89 -6.25 6.40
CA LEU A 31 -8.14 -4.99 6.45
C LEU A 31 -7.84 -4.43 5.06
N ASN A 32 -7.38 -5.27 4.12
CA ASN A 32 -7.16 -4.86 2.73
C ASN A 32 -8.44 -4.33 2.07
N THR A 33 -9.59 -4.97 2.31
CA THR A 33 -10.89 -4.52 1.78
C THR A 33 -11.30 -3.17 2.38
N ILE A 34 -11.15 -2.99 3.69
CA ILE A 34 -11.47 -1.71 4.36
C ILE A 34 -10.61 -0.58 3.79
N ILE A 35 -9.30 -0.82 3.67
CA ILE A 35 -8.36 0.19 3.15
C ILE A 35 -8.61 0.47 1.67
N GLY A 36 -8.93 -0.56 0.87
CA GLY A 36 -9.36 -0.38 -0.52
C GLY A 36 -10.60 0.50 -0.64
N LYS A 37 -11.60 0.31 0.23
CA LYS A 37 -12.80 1.15 0.29
C LYS A 37 -12.46 2.60 0.65
N ILE A 38 -11.68 2.84 1.70
CA ILE A 38 -11.22 4.18 2.09
C ILE A 38 -10.47 4.85 0.93
N SER A 39 -9.61 4.11 0.25
CA SER A 39 -8.79 4.62 -0.87
C SER A 39 -9.63 4.96 -2.10
N SER A 40 -10.76 4.28 -2.27
CA SER A 40 -11.70 4.53 -3.36
C SER A 40 -12.65 5.70 -3.08
N PHE A 41 -12.68 6.23 -1.85
CA PHE A 41 -13.49 7.38 -1.47
C PHE A 41 -13.07 8.64 -2.25
N SER A 42 -14.05 9.39 -2.74
CA SER A 42 -13.85 10.51 -3.70
C SER A 42 -12.92 11.61 -3.20
N GLU A 43 -12.89 11.84 -1.90
CA GLU A 43 -12.12 12.88 -1.23
C GLU A 43 -10.68 12.41 -0.96
N VAL A 44 -10.51 11.10 -0.74
CA VAL A 44 -9.22 10.48 -0.40
C VAL A 44 -8.43 10.13 -1.66
N LYS A 45 -9.11 9.65 -2.70
CA LYS A 45 -8.48 9.22 -3.96
C LYS A 45 -7.61 10.29 -4.62
N PRO A 46 -8.00 11.59 -4.68
CA PRO A 46 -7.15 12.66 -5.21
C PRO A 46 -5.90 12.89 -4.37
N ILE A 47 -5.99 12.75 -3.05
CA ILE A 47 -4.84 12.90 -2.13
C ILE A 47 -3.83 11.78 -2.39
N ILE A 48 -4.29 10.53 -2.41
CA ILE A 48 -3.44 9.36 -2.71
C ILE A 48 -2.78 9.52 -4.08
N THR A 49 -3.53 9.95 -5.09
CA THR A 49 -3.02 10.14 -6.46
C THR A 49 -1.97 11.24 -6.52
N LYS A 50 -2.20 12.39 -5.85
CA LYS A 50 -1.21 13.47 -5.77
C LYS A 50 0.06 13.01 -5.06
N SER A 51 -0.08 12.32 -3.93
CA SER A 51 1.03 11.73 -3.20
C SER A 51 1.84 10.77 -4.07
N ALA A 52 1.17 9.87 -4.82
CA ALA A 52 1.84 8.96 -5.74
C ALA A 52 2.60 9.72 -6.85
N ARG A 53 2.02 10.80 -7.40
CA ARG A 53 2.68 11.64 -8.41
C ARG A 53 3.93 12.33 -7.88
N ILE A 54 3.89 12.86 -6.66
CA ILE A 54 5.06 13.48 -6.02
C ILE A 54 6.19 12.46 -5.88
N VAL A 55 5.87 11.26 -5.38
CA VAL A 55 6.85 10.18 -5.25
C VAL A 55 7.43 9.79 -6.61
N SER A 56 6.59 9.61 -7.62
CA SER A 56 7.03 9.29 -8.99
C SER A 56 7.88 10.39 -9.62
N PHE A 57 7.62 11.67 -9.34
CA PHE A 57 8.43 12.78 -9.83
C PHE A 57 9.85 12.74 -9.25
N PHE A 58 9.98 12.63 -7.93
CA PHE A 58 11.31 12.59 -7.30
C PHE A 58 12.08 11.31 -7.59
N ASN A 59 11.38 10.17 -7.77
CA ASN A 59 12.04 8.93 -8.16
C ASN A 59 12.48 8.91 -9.64
N SER A 60 11.81 9.66 -10.53
CA SER A 60 12.18 9.74 -11.95
C SER A 60 13.16 10.86 -12.25
N SER A 61 13.21 11.93 -11.44
CA SER A 61 14.15 13.02 -11.62
C SER A 61 15.48 12.75 -10.92
N HIS A 62 16.54 12.54 -11.71
CA HIS A 62 17.89 12.34 -11.17
C HIS A 62 18.38 13.54 -10.34
N TYR A 63 18.19 14.76 -10.85
CA TYR A 63 18.60 15.98 -10.16
C TYR A 63 17.76 16.26 -8.91
N TRP A 64 16.42 16.33 -9.05
CA TRP A 64 15.55 16.67 -7.94
C TRP A 64 15.48 15.56 -6.88
N GLY A 65 15.55 14.29 -7.29
CA GLY A 65 15.68 13.17 -6.36
C GLY A 65 17.00 13.20 -5.59
N GLY A 66 18.09 13.63 -6.24
CA GLY A 66 19.38 13.87 -5.58
C GLY A 66 19.30 14.99 -4.54
N GLN A 67 18.72 16.14 -4.91
CA GLN A 67 18.52 17.27 -4.00
C GLN A 67 17.67 16.88 -2.78
N LEU A 68 16.56 16.17 -3.01
CA LEU A 68 15.69 15.69 -1.93
C LEU A 68 16.44 14.73 -0.98
N ARG A 69 17.33 13.88 -1.52
CA ARG A 69 18.14 12.98 -0.71
C ARG A 69 19.14 13.71 0.17
N GLU A 70 19.74 14.80 -0.32
CA GLU A 70 20.63 15.63 0.49
C GLU A 70 19.87 16.37 1.59
N GLU A 71 18.67 16.88 1.31
CA GLU A 71 17.83 17.51 2.34
C GLU A 71 17.38 16.50 3.40
N ALA A 72 16.94 15.31 2.97
CA ALA A 72 16.57 14.22 3.88
C ALA A 72 17.71 13.81 4.82
N LYS A 73 18.97 13.87 4.37
CA LYS A 73 20.13 13.61 5.25
C LYS A 73 20.29 14.68 6.32
N LYS A 74 20.04 15.96 6.00
CA LYS A 74 20.10 17.05 6.98
C LYS A 74 19.04 16.89 8.06
N ASP A 75 17.86 16.42 7.68
CA ASP A 75 16.74 16.18 8.58
C ASP A 75 16.81 14.83 9.31
N ASN A 76 17.90 14.06 9.16
CA ASN A 76 18.06 12.70 9.70
C ASN A 76 16.94 11.73 9.27
N ALA A 77 16.29 11.99 8.14
CA ALA A 77 15.27 11.12 7.59
C ALA A 77 15.92 9.90 6.94
N THR A 78 15.77 8.73 7.58
CA THR A 78 16.36 7.45 7.14
C THR A 78 15.51 6.70 6.12
N GLN A 79 14.28 7.15 5.87
CA GLN A 79 13.35 6.47 5.00
C GLN A 79 13.57 6.84 3.53
N LYS A 80 13.40 5.86 2.64
CA LYS A 80 13.40 6.08 1.20
C LYS A 80 11.99 6.39 0.72
N LEU A 81 11.87 7.39 -0.15
CA LEU A 81 10.61 7.71 -0.83
C LEU A 81 10.17 6.52 -1.69
N THR A 82 9.11 5.84 -1.27
CA THR A 82 8.63 4.61 -1.91
C THR A 82 7.15 4.70 -2.27
N THR A 83 6.82 4.38 -3.52
CA THR A 83 5.42 4.26 -3.94
C THR A 83 4.90 2.93 -3.42
N LYS A 84 4.09 2.99 -2.37
CA LYS A 84 3.43 1.81 -1.78
C LYS A 84 1.95 1.86 -2.12
N THR A 85 1.66 1.81 -3.41
CA THR A 85 0.32 1.59 -3.92
C THR A 85 0.15 0.11 -4.24
N GLU A 86 -0.82 -0.50 -3.57
CA GLU A 86 -1.54 -1.73 -3.96
C GLU A 86 -1.12 -3.11 -3.42
N THR A 87 0.02 -3.31 -2.75
CA THR A 87 0.41 -4.70 -2.39
C THR A 87 0.11 -5.14 -0.96
N TRP A 88 -0.09 -4.25 0.02
CA TRP A 88 -0.24 -4.63 1.44
C TRP A 88 -1.17 -3.68 2.21
N TRP A 89 -1.87 -4.15 3.24
CA TRP A 89 -2.79 -3.31 4.04
C TRP A 89 -2.11 -2.05 4.59
N TYR A 90 -0.87 -2.16 5.05
CA TYR A 90 -0.12 -1.02 5.59
C TYR A 90 0.55 -0.15 4.52
N SER A 91 0.43 -0.47 3.22
CA SER A 91 1.16 0.19 2.13
C SER A 91 0.86 1.69 2.06
N LEU A 92 -0.41 2.05 2.13
CA LEU A 92 -0.90 3.43 2.21
C LEU A 92 -0.45 4.16 3.48
N ILE A 93 -0.50 3.49 4.63
CA ILE A 93 -0.05 4.06 5.90
C ILE A 93 1.46 4.37 5.83
N GLN A 94 2.25 3.44 5.29
CA GLN A 94 3.68 3.65 5.09
C GLN A 94 3.99 4.75 4.08
N GLN A 95 3.19 4.89 3.02
CA GLN A 95 3.34 5.99 2.08
C GLN A 95 3.06 7.35 2.75
N CYS A 96 1.98 7.44 3.54
CA CYS A 96 1.66 8.66 4.29
C CYS A 96 2.73 8.99 5.34
N LEU A 97 3.24 8.00 6.07
CA LEU A 97 4.32 8.18 7.05
C LEU A 97 5.63 8.65 6.40
N SER A 98 5.98 8.10 5.23
CA SER A 98 7.16 8.54 4.48
C SER A 98 7.03 10.00 4.05
N ILE A 99 5.86 10.43 3.61
CA ILE A 99 5.62 11.83 3.24
C ILE A 99 5.72 12.75 4.47
N LEU A 100 5.17 12.32 5.62
CA LEU A 100 5.25 13.08 6.87
C LEU A 100 6.67 13.22 7.42
N SER A 101 7.53 12.21 7.23
CA SER A 101 8.91 12.25 7.70
C SER A 101 9.85 13.12 6.83
N HIS A 102 9.40 13.53 5.64
CA HIS A 102 10.16 14.36 4.70
C HIS A 102 9.54 15.75 4.52
N LYS A 103 8.92 16.26 5.58
CA LYS A 103 8.21 17.54 5.63
C LYS A 103 8.87 18.46 6.64
#